data_AF-A0A1F7RTR0-F1
#
_entry.id   AF-A0A1F7RTR0-F1
#
_cell.length_a   1.000
_cell.length_b   1.000
_cell.length_c   1.000
_cell.angle_alpha   90.00
_cell.angle_beta   90.00
_cell.angle_gamma   90.00
#
_symmetry.space_group_name_H-M   'P 1'
#
loop_
_entity.id
_entity.type
_entity.pdbx_description
1 polymer ?
#
loop_
_entity_poly.entity_id
_entity_poly.type
_entity_poly.pdbx_seq_one_letter_code
_entity_poly.pdbx_strand_id
1 'polypeptide(L)'
;MEKLGQEKLLKIVKKLTIPIVIAGISLSTLHQSSLGTLFLATPFRLHPLWYTTMLPIFFFISAIGLGCLTISWVTIIVHWLYSAHAPMDAISKIGRISSYFLGTYIVLKFGEIIVDGKTGMLFKPSWDIANFWFEIFISAIIPFALLLQANYRKSMGAMFAISTMALTGMSLNRINVAGLATLSRTKSLYFPAWSEWAVTLGILSAAGLFFLFSVEYFSIFTGIRKPLLTKEYKPGLFDHTDWKNMIFGGNFFGEAQLYSLAFIVAVGLCMGFLSDDAVFGVTPDKTPVYDARMSEVIKVKNETDGGARFFIPESVSMPLPDHEKKNVLMIDGNRNGRYVFFDHDMHITENGGKETSCRNCHHMNNPFESASRCSSCHSDMYLAADIFNHTYHMNKMGGNKGCTKCHTDLSRPKTYSNTVTCESCHMKMRVENSLINEKITEKNTVAPSYMDAMHKLCITCHKKMQSERKNLGENFSRCPTCHDDSPELTRKFISTDY
;
A
#
# COMPACT_ATOMS: atom_id res chain seq x y z
N MET A 1 22.85 34.17 15.36
CA MET A 1 23.05 35.38 14.53
C MET A 1 23.07 36.66 15.35
N GLU A 2 22.24 36.82 16.39
CA GLU A 2 22.43 37.91 17.40
C GLU A 2 23.80 37.83 18.10
N LYS A 3 24.26 36.62 18.43
CA LYS A 3 25.63 36.40 18.96
C LYS A 3 26.78 36.70 17.98
N LEU A 4 26.50 36.87 16.67
CA LEU A 4 27.50 37.05 15.62
C LEU A 4 27.58 38.50 15.09
N GLY A 5 26.81 39.44 15.65
CA GLY A 5 26.91 40.88 15.33
C GLY A 5 26.52 41.28 13.89
N GLN A 6 25.95 40.39 13.08
CA GLN A 6 25.63 40.66 11.67
C GLN A 6 24.18 41.14 11.46
N GLU A 7 23.94 42.43 11.71
CA GLU A 7 22.62 43.06 11.57
C GLU A 7 22.00 42.96 10.16
N LYS A 8 22.83 43.01 9.11
CA LYS A 8 22.38 42.88 7.72
C LYS A 8 21.80 41.49 7.45
N LEU A 9 22.44 40.45 7.97
CA LEU A 9 21.98 39.07 7.83
C LEU A 9 20.69 38.86 8.61
N LEU A 10 20.54 39.46 9.79
CA LEU A 10 19.32 39.42 10.59
C LEU A 10 18.12 40.03 9.86
N LYS A 11 18.30 41.16 9.17
CA LYS A 11 17.24 41.81 8.37
C LYS A 11 16.83 40.97 7.17
N ILE A 12 17.79 40.34 6.48
CA ILE A 12 17.53 39.43 5.36
C ILE A 12 16.78 38.19 5.85
N VAL A 13 17.22 37.57 6.95
CA VAL A 13 16.56 36.40 7.55
C VAL A 13 15.15 36.74 8.01
N LYS A 14 14.92 37.87 8.68
CA LYS A 14 13.55 38.30 9.07
C LYS A 14 12.63 38.45 7.86
N LYS A 15 13.12 39.04 6.76
CA LYS A 15 12.35 39.19 5.51
C LYS A 15 12.07 37.85 4.83
N LEU A 16 13.02 36.90 4.89
CA LEU A 16 12.87 35.54 4.37
C LEU A 16 12.10 34.60 5.31
N THR A 17 11.89 34.96 6.58
CA THR A 17 11.22 34.10 7.56
C THR A 17 9.79 33.80 7.12
N ILE A 18 9.02 34.82 6.70
CA ILE A 18 7.64 34.64 6.25
C ILE A 18 7.53 33.66 5.07
N PRO A 19 8.24 33.86 3.94
CA PRO A 19 8.17 32.92 2.83
C PRO A 19 8.73 31.53 3.17
N ILE A 20 9.76 31.42 4.01
CA ILE A 20 10.28 30.12 4.48
C ILE A 20 9.24 29.39 5.35
N VAL A 21 8.55 30.09 6.24
CA VAL A 21 7.49 29.51 7.07
C VAL A 21 6.32 29.05 6.20
N ILE A 22 5.89 29.87 5.24
CA ILE A 22 4.83 29.49 4.29
C ILE A 22 5.26 28.26 3.47
N ALA A 23 6.50 28.24 2.97
CA ALA A 23 7.04 27.11 2.22
C ALA A 23 7.11 25.85 3.10
N GLY A 24 7.54 25.96 4.36
CA GLY A 24 7.58 24.86 5.32
C GLY A 24 6.20 24.30 5.64
N ILE A 25 5.20 25.16 5.86
CA ILE A 25 3.80 24.75 6.07
C ILE A 25 3.25 24.07 4.80
N SER A 26 3.51 24.65 3.63
CA SER A 26 3.06 24.10 2.34
C SER A 26 3.69 22.74 2.07
N LEU A 27 5.00 22.60 2.26
CA LEU A 27 5.73 21.34 2.09
C LEU A 27 5.24 20.27 3.08
N SER A 28 5.01 20.64 4.34
CA SER A 28 4.49 19.72 5.37
C SER A 28 3.08 19.24 5.02
N THR A 29 2.24 20.14 4.51
CA THR A 29 0.88 19.82 4.06
C THR A 29 0.91 18.88 2.86
N LEU A 30 1.74 19.19 1.85
CA LEU A 30 1.91 18.35 0.66
C LEU A 30 2.44 16.97 1.01
N HIS A 31 3.43 16.87 1.90
CA HIS A 31 4.00 15.59 2.27
C HIS A 31 2.99 14.68 2.99
N GLN A 32 2.31 15.20 4.03
CA GLN A 32 1.35 14.41 4.80
C GLN A 32 0.10 14.05 3.98
N SER A 33 -0.39 14.96 3.14
CA SER A 33 -1.54 14.67 2.26
C SER A 33 -1.18 13.68 1.15
N SER A 34 -0.02 13.82 0.52
CA SER A 34 0.45 12.90 -0.54
C SER A 34 0.66 11.48 -0.01
N LEU A 35 1.17 11.33 1.22
CA LEU A 35 1.27 10.03 1.87
C LEU A 35 -0.12 9.38 2.06
N GLY A 36 -1.14 10.16 2.42
CA GLY A 36 -2.52 9.66 2.46
C GLY A 36 -3.07 9.29 1.08
N THR A 37 -2.74 10.06 0.04
CA THR A 37 -3.14 9.82 -1.35
C THR A 37 -2.55 8.52 -1.91
N LEU A 38 -1.34 8.14 -1.48
CA LEU A 38 -0.71 6.88 -1.88
C LEU A 38 -1.63 5.68 -1.64
N PHE A 39 -2.35 5.68 -0.52
CA PHE A 39 -3.27 4.59 -0.15
C PHE A 39 -4.60 4.62 -0.91
N LEU A 40 -4.90 5.68 -1.65
CA LEU A 40 -6.04 5.69 -2.57
C LEU A 40 -5.79 4.80 -3.80
N ALA A 41 -4.54 4.51 -4.13
CA ALA A 41 -4.17 3.64 -5.25
C ALA A 41 -4.42 2.14 -4.99
N THR A 42 -4.72 1.75 -3.74
CA THR A 42 -4.92 0.35 -3.33
C THR A 42 -6.34 0.07 -2.78
N PRO A 43 -7.43 0.48 -3.48
CA PRO A 43 -8.78 0.47 -2.94
C PRO A 43 -9.30 -0.91 -2.55
N PHE A 44 -8.86 -1.96 -3.25
CA PHE A 44 -9.31 -3.33 -3.00
C PHE A 44 -8.43 -4.11 -2.02
N ARG A 45 -7.32 -3.51 -1.55
CA ARG A 45 -6.44 -4.14 -0.54
C ARG A 45 -6.75 -3.67 0.87
N LEU A 46 -7.19 -2.42 1.06
CA LEU A 46 -7.54 -1.91 2.39
C LEU A 46 -8.93 -2.36 2.83
N HIS A 47 -9.05 -2.73 4.10
CA HIS A 47 -10.35 -3.00 4.72
C HIS A 47 -11.26 -1.75 4.67
N PRO A 48 -12.58 -1.88 4.42
CA PRO A 48 -13.50 -0.75 4.22
C PRO A 48 -13.57 0.27 5.36
N LEU A 49 -13.22 -0.12 6.59
CA LEU A 49 -13.16 0.79 7.74
C LEU A 49 -11.96 1.75 7.70
N TRP A 50 -10.88 1.41 6.97
CA TRP A 50 -9.71 2.27 6.79
C TRP A 50 -9.71 2.97 5.44
N TYR A 51 -10.28 2.33 4.40
CA TYR A 51 -10.36 2.93 3.08
C TYR A 51 -11.45 4.01 2.98
N THR A 52 -11.04 5.19 2.54
CA THR A 52 -11.93 6.32 2.24
C THR A 52 -11.22 7.34 1.35
N THR A 53 -11.97 8.01 0.49
CA THR A 53 -11.43 9.07 -0.39
C THR A 53 -10.88 10.26 0.40
N MET A 54 -11.25 10.39 1.69
CA MET A 54 -10.76 11.42 2.60
C MET A 54 -9.45 11.05 3.32
N LEU A 55 -8.78 9.94 2.98
CA LEU A 55 -7.49 9.53 3.56
C LEU A 55 -6.43 10.65 3.62
N PRO A 56 -6.24 11.49 2.57
CA PRO A 56 -5.30 12.61 2.62
C PRO A 56 -5.61 13.61 3.74
N ILE A 57 -6.89 13.87 3.98
CA ILE A 57 -7.37 14.80 5.03
C ILE A 57 -7.16 14.17 6.41
N PHE A 58 -7.47 12.87 6.55
CA PHE A 58 -7.22 12.14 7.80
C PHE A 58 -5.75 12.14 8.19
N PHE A 59 -4.85 11.87 7.24
CA PHE A 59 -3.41 11.88 7.48
C PHE A 59 -2.91 13.27 7.90
N PHE A 60 -3.40 14.32 7.25
CA PHE A 60 -3.03 15.70 7.55
C PHE A 60 -3.50 16.14 8.95
N ILE A 61 -4.79 16.00 9.26
CA ILE A 61 -5.36 16.43 10.55
C ILE A 61 -4.72 15.65 11.70
N SER A 62 -4.57 14.34 11.53
CA SER A 62 -3.97 13.49 12.55
C SER A 62 -2.48 13.82 12.77
N ALA A 63 -1.74 14.21 11.72
CA ALA A 63 -0.33 14.60 11.84
C ALA A 63 -0.15 15.88 12.66
N ILE A 64 -1.07 16.84 12.55
CA ILE A 64 -1.03 18.08 13.37
C ILE A 64 -1.27 17.74 14.84
N GLY A 65 -2.33 16.97 15.13
CA GLY A 65 -2.67 16.55 16.48
C GLY A 65 -1.55 15.74 17.14
N LEU A 66 -1.01 14.77 16.41
CA LEU A 66 0.11 13.94 16.84
C LEU A 66 1.39 14.76 17.02
N GLY A 67 1.73 15.64 16.08
CA GLY A 67 2.94 16.48 16.15
C GLY A 67 2.99 17.34 17.42
N CYS A 68 1.85 17.91 17.82
CA CYS A 68 1.72 18.64 19.08
C CYS A 68 2.04 17.76 20.31
N LEU A 69 1.60 16.50 20.29
CA LEU A 69 1.87 15.54 21.37
C LEU A 69 3.31 15.03 21.34
N THR A 70 3.90 14.83 20.16
CA THR A 70 5.32 14.49 20.02
C THR A 70 6.20 15.59 20.59
N ILE A 71 5.91 16.87 20.31
CA ILE A 71 6.66 18.00 20.89
C ILE A 71 6.53 17.99 22.42
N SER A 72 5.32 17.76 22.94
CA SER A 72 5.08 17.67 24.38
C SER A 72 5.87 16.52 25.02
N TRP A 73 5.85 15.35 24.39
CA TRP A 73 6.54 14.14 24.83
C TRP A 73 8.05 14.32 24.87
N VAL A 74 8.66 14.79 23.77
CA VAL A 74 10.10 15.07 23.71
C VAL A 74 10.50 16.14 24.72
N THR A 75 9.70 17.20 24.88
CA THR A 75 9.98 18.26 25.86
C THR A 75 10.00 17.71 27.28
N ILE A 76 9.04 16.86 27.65
CA ILE A 76 8.98 16.23 28.98
C ILE A 76 10.21 15.34 29.21
N ILE A 77 10.55 14.47 28.25
CA ILE A 77 11.70 13.56 28.36
C ILE A 77 13.00 14.33 28.53
N VAL A 78 13.19 15.38 27.74
CA VAL A 78 14.43 16.17 27.77
C VAL A 78 14.56 16.90 29.10
N HIS A 79 13.49 17.50 29.60
CA HIS A 79 13.53 18.16 30.90
C HIS A 79 13.71 17.15 32.04
N TRP A 80 13.14 15.95 31.94
CA TRP A 80 13.41 14.87 32.88
C TRP A 80 14.87 14.39 32.82
N LEU A 81 15.44 14.26 31.62
CA LEU A 81 16.82 13.82 31.40
C LEU A 81 17.83 14.77 32.05
N TYR A 82 17.67 16.08 31.81
CA TYR A 82 18.52 17.15 32.35
C TYR A 82 18.10 17.63 33.75
N SER A 83 17.24 16.89 34.45
CA SER A 83 16.79 17.24 35.82
C SER A 83 16.23 18.68 35.92
N ALA A 84 15.56 19.15 34.88
CA ALA A 84 15.03 20.51 34.73
C ALA A 84 13.50 20.55 34.85
N HIS A 85 12.96 21.72 35.19
CA HIS A 85 11.51 21.90 35.29
C HIS A 85 10.90 22.07 33.90
N ALA A 86 10.01 21.15 33.50
CA ALA A 86 9.34 21.23 32.20
C ALA A 86 8.37 22.43 32.14
N PRO A 87 8.28 23.13 30.99
CA PRO A 87 7.40 24.28 30.81
C PRO A 87 5.93 23.83 30.65
N MET A 88 5.30 23.40 31.74
CA MET A 88 3.96 22.80 31.73
C MET A 88 2.85 23.74 31.23
N ASP A 89 3.01 25.06 31.36
CA ASP A 89 2.04 26.02 30.80
C ASP A 89 2.02 25.97 29.25
N ALA A 90 3.19 25.89 28.62
CA ALA A 90 3.30 25.76 27.16
C ALA A 90 2.81 24.38 26.70
N ILE A 91 3.21 23.30 27.41
CA ILE A 91 2.77 21.93 27.11
C ILE A 91 1.25 21.80 27.22
N SER A 92 0.63 22.37 28.26
CA SER A 92 -0.82 22.35 28.45
C SER A 92 -1.57 23.09 27.33
N LYS A 93 -1.04 24.22 26.85
CA LYS A 93 -1.59 24.97 25.71
C LYS A 93 -1.48 24.16 24.41
N ILE A 94 -0.33 23.52 24.15
CA ILE A 94 -0.13 22.64 23.00
C ILE A 94 -1.04 21.41 23.07
N GLY A 95 -1.21 20.80 24.25
CA GLY A 95 -2.14 19.70 24.47
C GLY A 95 -3.59 20.09 24.18
N ARG A 96 -4.00 21.32 24.53
CA ARG A 96 -5.32 21.85 24.15
C ARG A 96 -5.47 21.98 22.63
N ILE A 97 -4.45 22.45 21.92
CA ILE A 97 -4.46 22.51 20.45
C ILE A 97 -4.62 21.10 19.87
N SER A 98 -3.84 20.14 20.36
CA SER A 98 -3.94 18.73 19.95
C SER A 98 -5.36 18.17 20.14
N SER A 99 -6.03 18.51 21.25
CA SER A 99 -7.40 18.05 21.51
C SER A 99 -8.40 18.45 20.42
N TYR A 100 -8.28 19.66 19.83
CA TYR A 100 -9.18 20.08 18.76
C TYR A 100 -8.94 19.28 17.47
N PHE A 101 -7.68 19.00 17.12
CA PHE A 101 -7.36 18.21 15.93
C PHE A 101 -7.73 16.73 16.09
N LEU A 102 -7.47 16.12 17.26
CA LEU A 102 -7.90 14.75 17.53
C LEU A 102 -9.43 14.63 17.57
N GLY A 103 -10.13 15.60 18.17
CA GLY A 103 -11.59 15.64 18.16
C GLY A 103 -12.15 15.75 16.74
N THR A 104 -11.56 16.64 15.92
CA THR A 104 -11.94 16.79 14.49
C THR A 104 -11.70 15.50 13.72
N TYR A 105 -10.55 14.84 13.94
CA TYR A 105 -10.23 13.55 13.33
C TYR A 105 -11.29 12.48 13.67
N ILE A 106 -11.68 12.36 14.95
CA ILE A 106 -12.71 11.41 15.39
C ILE A 106 -14.05 11.72 14.71
N VAL A 107 -14.50 12.98 14.75
CA VAL A 107 -15.80 13.38 14.17
C VAL A 107 -15.84 13.11 12.68
N LEU A 108 -14.80 13.49 11.93
CA LEU A 108 -14.72 13.21 10.50
C LEU A 108 -14.67 11.70 10.22
N LYS A 109 -13.96 10.93 11.05
CA LYS A 109 -13.79 9.50 10.81
C LYS A 109 -15.09 8.73 11.00
N PHE A 110 -15.82 8.98 12.08
CA PHE A 110 -17.13 8.36 12.29
C PHE A 110 -18.21 8.94 11.39
N GLY A 111 -18.15 10.25 11.08
CA GLY A 111 -19.06 10.90 10.14
C GLY A 111 -19.00 10.26 8.76
N GLU A 112 -17.79 9.99 8.24
CA GLU A 112 -17.61 9.30 6.96
C GLU A 112 -18.16 7.88 6.97
N ILE A 113 -17.91 7.09 8.03
CA ILE A 113 -18.43 5.73 8.15
C ILE A 113 -19.97 5.69 8.14
N ILE A 114 -20.61 6.69 8.74
CA ILE A 114 -22.07 6.84 8.76
C ILE A 114 -22.59 7.20 7.36
N VAL A 115 -21.99 8.21 6.71
CA VAL A 115 -22.40 8.67 5.37
C VAL A 115 -22.24 7.57 4.32
N ASP A 116 -21.17 6.78 4.40
CA ASP A 116 -20.92 5.66 3.49
C ASP A 116 -21.77 4.41 3.79
N GLY A 117 -22.65 4.45 4.81
CA GLY A 117 -23.52 3.32 5.18
C GLY A 117 -22.78 2.11 5.74
N LYS A 118 -21.50 2.27 6.14
CA LYS A 118 -20.64 1.18 6.63
C LYS A 118 -20.84 0.90 8.13
N THR A 119 -21.76 1.59 8.81
CA THR A 119 -21.98 1.49 10.27
C THR A 119 -22.23 0.06 10.74
N GLY A 120 -22.96 -0.75 9.95
CA GLY A 120 -23.21 -2.16 10.28
C GLY A 120 -21.95 -3.03 10.35
N MET A 121 -20.84 -2.60 9.74
CA MET A 121 -19.55 -3.31 9.83
C MET A 121 -18.87 -3.11 11.19
N LEU A 122 -19.17 -2.04 11.94
CA LEU A 122 -18.51 -1.79 13.23
C LEU A 122 -18.87 -2.80 14.33
N PHE A 123 -19.95 -3.56 14.14
CA PHE A 123 -20.52 -4.48 15.12
C PHE A 123 -20.34 -5.96 14.73
N LYS A 124 -19.76 -6.25 13.57
CA LYS A 124 -19.48 -7.64 13.19
C LYS A 124 -18.29 -8.16 14.02
N PRO A 125 -18.33 -9.39 14.55
CA PRO A 125 -17.17 -9.95 15.24
C PRO A 125 -16.09 -10.32 14.22
N SER A 126 -14.98 -9.57 14.18
CA SER A 126 -13.77 -9.91 13.42
C SER A 126 -12.52 -9.33 14.05
N TRP A 127 -11.36 -9.89 13.69
CA TRP A 127 -10.05 -9.36 14.11
C TRP A 127 -9.84 -7.92 13.64
N ASP A 128 -10.21 -7.62 12.39
CA ASP A 128 -10.10 -6.27 11.83
C ASP A 128 -10.92 -5.26 12.65
N ILE A 129 -12.11 -5.63 13.08
CA ILE A 129 -13.00 -4.72 13.84
C ILE A 129 -12.45 -4.50 15.26
N ALA A 130 -11.93 -5.54 15.90
CA ALA A 130 -11.26 -5.40 17.20
C ALA A 130 -10.01 -4.51 17.10
N ASN A 131 -9.20 -4.71 16.06
CA ASN A 131 -8.01 -3.89 15.78
C ASN A 131 -8.39 -2.42 15.50
N PHE A 132 -9.44 -2.18 14.70
CA PHE A 132 -9.96 -0.83 14.45
C PHE A 132 -10.35 -0.12 15.75
N TRP A 133 -11.11 -0.79 16.62
CA TRP A 133 -11.51 -0.21 17.91
C TRP A 133 -10.31 0.04 18.80
N PHE A 134 -9.42 -0.93 18.96
CA PHE A 134 -8.21 -0.80 19.76
C PHE A 134 -7.35 0.37 19.29
N GLU A 135 -7.12 0.47 17.98
CA GLU A 135 -6.38 1.56 17.35
C GLU A 135 -7.04 2.91 17.60
N ILE A 136 -8.34 3.09 17.33
CA ILE A 136 -9.00 4.39 17.47
C ILE A 136 -9.11 4.84 18.93
N PHE A 137 -9.26 3.90 19.86
CA PHE A 137 -9.27 4.20 21.29
C PHE A 137 -7.94 4.77 21.77
N ILE A 138 -6.85 4.11 21.44
CA ILE A 138 -5.50 4.47 21.88
C ILE A 138 -4.98 5.69 21.11
N SER A 139 -5.23 5.76 19.81
CA SER A 139 -4.70 6.83 18.95
C SER A 139 -5.40 8.18 19.15
N ALA A 140 -6.72 8.18 19.39
CA ALA A 140 -7.52 9.40 19.34
C ALA A 140 -8.52 9.54 20.48
N ILE A 141 -9.41 8.55 20.74
CA ILE A 141 -10.55 8.74 21.65
C ILE A 141 -10.11 8.97 23.10
N ILE A 142 -9.27 8.09 23.65
CA ILE A 142 -8.79 8.23 25.03
C ILE A 142 -7.88 9.46 25.16
N PRO A 143 -6.88 9.69 24.28
CA PRO A 143 -6.10 10.93 24.33
C PRO A 143 -6.97 12.19 24.27
N PHE A 144 -7.96 12.24 23.38
CA PHE A 144 -8.89 13.36 23.28
C PHE A 144 -9.66 13.59 24.58
N ALA A 145 -10.29 12.54 25.13
CA ALA A 145 -11.08 12.64 26.36
C ALA A 145 -10.24 13.12 27.56
N LEU A 146 -9.02 12.62 27.70
CA LEU A 146 -8.10 13.05 28.76
C LEU A 146 -7.62 14.49 28.54
N LEU A 147 -7.32 14.86 27.29
CA LEU A 147 -6.90 16.22 26.93
C LEU A 147 -8.00 17.26 27.05
N LEU A 148 -9.28 16.90 27.15
CA LEU A 148 -10.35 17.86 27.46
C LEU A 148 -10.29 18.35 28.91
N GLN A 149 -9.73 17.57 29.81
CA GLN A 149 -9.68 17.90 31.24
C GLN A 149 -8.42 18.70 31.58
N ALA A 150 -8.61 19.87 32.19
CA ALA A 150 -7.50 20.77 32.54
C ALA A 150 -6.53 20.16 33.55
N ASN A 151 -7.00 19.26 34.42
CA ASN A 151 -6.19 18.61 35.45
C ASN A 151 -5.13 17.70 34.82
N TYR A 152 -5.51 16.89 33.82
CA TYR A 152 -4.55 16.03 33.12
C TYR A 152 -3.57 16.83 32.27
N ARG A 153 -3.99 17.92 31.63
CA ARG A 153 -3.08 18.79 30.85
C ARG A 153 -2.01 19.48 31.69
N LYS A 154 -2.27 19.72 32.98
CA LYS A 154 -1.33 20.37 33.91
C LYS A 154 -0.38 19.38 34.59
N SER A 155 -0.69 18.09 34.57
CA SER A 155 0.15 17.05 35.17
C SER A 155 1.18 16.53 34.16
N MET A 156 2.46 16.53 34.57
CA MET A 156 3.56 16.02 33.74
C MET A 156 3.37 14.53 33.41
N GLY A 157 3.05 13.71 34.41
CA GLY A 157 2.87 12.26 34.22
C GLY A 157 1.68 11.93 33.33
N ALA A 158 0.57 12.67 33.47
CA ALA A 158 -0.59 12.49 32.61
C ALA A 158 -0.29 12.91 31.15
N MET A 159 0.37 14.04 30.94
CA MET A 159 0.77 14.48 29.58
C MET A 159 1.76 13.51 28.93
N PHE A 160 2.69 12.93 29.70
CA PHE A 160 3.58 11.89 29.20
C PHE A 160 2.81 10.64 28.76
N ALA A 161 1.88 10.15 29.60
CA ALA A 161 1.06 8.98 29.30
C ALA A 161 0.13 9.21 28.10
N ILE A 162 -0.57 10.34 28.05
CA ILE A 162 -1.44 10.73 26.93
C ILE A 162 -0.66 10.77 25.62
N SER A 163 0.49 11.45 25.63
CA SER A 163 1.31 11.59 24.42
C SER A 163 1.85 10.23 23.99
N THR A 164 2.35 9.40 24.91
CA THR A 164 2.83 8.05 24.60
C THR A 164 1.74 7.19 23.98
N MET A 165 0.54 7.19 24.57
CA MET A 165 -0.62 6.46 24.07
C MET A 165 -1.02 6.93 22.66
N ALA A 166 -1.10 8.25 22.43
CA ALA A 166 -1.40 8.79 21.11
C ALA A 166 -0.31 8.44 20.07
N LEU A 167 0.97 8.50 20.45
CA LEU A 167 2.10 8.14 19.58
C LEU A 167 2.04 6.67 19.18
N THR A 168 1.85 5.76 20.14
CA THR A 168 1.77 4.32 19.85
C THR A 168 0.51 3.98 19.05
N GLY A 169 -0.65 4.54 19.40
CA GLY A 169 -1.89 4.31 18.68
C GLY A 169 -1.86 4.87 17.26
N MET A 170 -1.32 6.07 17.05
CA MET A 170 -1.19 6.65 15.71
C MET A 170 -0.14 5.90 14.87
N SER A 171 0.91 5.37 15.50
CA SER A 171 1.86 4.50 14.80
C SER A 171 1.18 3.21 14.34
N LEU A 172 0.35 2.61 15.21
CA LEU A 172 -0.49 1.47 14.84
C LEU A 172 -1.47 1.83 13.71
N ASN A 173 -2.08 3.01 13.71
CA ASN A 173 -2.90 3.49 12.60
C ASN A 173 -2.11 3.52 11.29
N ARG A 174 -0.86 4.01 11.30
CA ARG A 174 0.00 4.03 10.10
C ARG A 174 0.33 2.62 9.64
N ILE A 175 0.62 1.71 10.55
CA ILE A 175 0.90 0.31 10.23
C ILE A 175 -0.37 -0.39 9.70
N ASN A 176 -1.54 -0.09 10.25
CA ASN A 176 -2.83 -0.62 9.79
C ASN A 176 -3.14 -0.17 8.36
N VAL A 177 -3.06 1.13 8.08
CA VAL A 177 -3.30 1.66 6.73
C VAL A 177 -2.22 1.18 5.75
N ALA A 178 -0.96 1.10 6.17
CA ALA A 178 0.15 0.74 5.29
C ALA A 178 0.26 -0.75 4.98
N GLY A 179 -0.17 -1.63 5.89
CA GLY A 179 0.09 -3.07 5.75
C GLY A 179 -0.95 -3.96 6.42
N LEU A 180 -1.23 -3.81 7.71
CA LEU A 180 -2.02 -4.82 8.45
C LEU A 180 -3.46 -4.93 7.93
N ALA A 181 -4.08 -3.82 7.50
CA ALA A 181 -5.42 -3.84 6.93
C ALA A 181 -5.48 -4.49 5.53
N THR A 182 -4.34 -4.88 4.96
CA THR A 182 -4.25 -5.65 3.73
C THR A 182 -4.09 -7.16 3.95
N LEU A 183 -3.62 -7.59 5.13
CA LEU A 183 -3.32 -9.00 5.43
C LEU A 183 -4.56 -9.89 5.31
N SER A 184 -5.71 -9.41 5.84
CA SER A 184 -7.00 -10.12 5.76
C SER A 184 -7.45 -10.35 4.31
N ARG A 185 -6.95 -9.58 3.34
CA ARG A 185 -7.22 -9.73 1.90
C ARG A 185 -6.13 -10.42 1.11
N THR A 186 -4.87 -10.28 1.50
CA THR A 186 -3.72 -10.90 0.81
C THR A 186 -3.38 -12.30 1.34
N LYS A 187 -3.92 -12.72 2.49
CA LYS A 187 -3.61 -13.99 3.17
C LYS A 187 -2.11 -14.21 3.47
N SER A 188 -1.31 -13.16 3.37
CA SER A 188 0.11 -13.19 3.74
C SER A 188 0.24 -12.90 5.23
N LEU A 189 1.15 -13.60 5.91
CA LEU A 189 1.56 -13.27 7.27
C LEU A 189 2.75 -12.32 7.17
N TYR A 190 2.57 -11.06 7.56
CA TYR A 190 3.68 -10.12 7.68
C TYR A 190 4.30 -10.25 9.08
N PHE A 191 5.56 -10.64 9.11
CA PHE A 191 6.39 -10.57 10.30
C PHE A 191 7.58 -9.66 9.99
N PRO A 192 7.75 -8.53 10.69
CA PRO A 192 8.79 -7.55 10.38
C PRO A 192 10.16 -8.21 10.48
N ALA A 193 10.96 -8.06 9.43
CA ALA A 193 12.33 -8.55 9.44
C ALA A 193 13.14 -7.82 10.52
N TRP A 194 14.17 -8.47 11.05
CA TRP A 194 15.01 -7.85 12.08
C TRP A 194 15.66 -6.54 11.57
N SER A 195 15.98 -6.48 10.28
CA SER A 195 16.56 -5.30 9.62
C SER A 195 15.59 -4.11 9.64
N GLU A 196 14.28 -4.34 9.53
CA GLU A 196 13.26 -3.29 9.64
C GLU A 196 13.27 -2.66 11.05
N TRP A 197 13.43 -3.49 12.09
CA TRP A 197 13.60 -3.02 13.46
C TRP A 197 14.91 -2.23 13.63
N ALA A 198 16.02 -2.75 13.11
CA ALA A 198 17.32 -2.10 13.23
C ALA A 198 17.35 -0.74 12.53
N VAL A 199 16.81 -0.64 11.32
CA VAL A 199 16.71 0.63 10.58
C VAL A 199 15.79 1.60 11.30
N THR A 200 14.63 1.16 11.79
CA THR A 200 13.68 2.01 12.52
C THR A 200 14.31 2.57 13.80
N LEU A 201 14.90 1.70 14.63
CA LEU A 201 15.57 2.10 15.86
C LEU A 201 16.80 2.98 15.58
N GLY A 202 17.54 2.70 14.51
CA GLY A 202 18.70 3.49 14.08
C GLY A 202 18.32 4.91 13.70
N ILE A 203 17.28 5.08 12.88
CA ILE A 203 16.79 6.41 12.48
C ILE A 203 16.29 7.19 13.70
N LEU A 204 15.52 6.57 14.59
CA LEU A 204 15.03 7.21 15.82
C LEU A 204 16.18 7.61 16.75
N SER A 205 17.18 6.74 16.89
CA SER A 205 18.37 7.02 17.72
C SER A 205 19.19 8.16 17.13
N ALA A 206 19.41 8.20 15.82
CA ALA A 206 20.11 9.28 15.14
C ALA A 206 19.36 10.62 15.26
N ALA A 207 18.04 10.62 15.08
CA ALA A 207 17.19 11.79 15.27
C ALA A 207 17.24 12.29 16.72
N GLY A 208 17.18 11.37 17.69
CA GLY A 208 17.32 11.68 19.12
C GLY A 208 18.67 12.29 19.47
N LEU A 209 19.77 11.70 18.97
CA LEU A 209 21.13 12.20 19.19
C LEU A 209 21.32 13.59 18.59
N PHE A 210 20.86 13.80 17.35
CA PHE A 210 20.91 15.11 16.71
C PHE A 210 20.08 16.17 17.47
N PHE A 211 18.93 15.75 18.00
CA PHE A 211 18.09 16.62 18.83
C PHE A 211 18.80 17.00 20.14
N LEU A 212 19.40 16.04 20.85
CA LEU A 212 20.17 16.30 22.08
C LEU A 212 21.38 17.21 21.82
N PHE A 213 22.15 16.91 20.78
CA PHE A 213 23.24 17.79 20.32
C PHE A 213 22.74 19.22 20.08
N SER A 214 21.58 19.37 19.45
CA SER A 214 21.00 20.68 19.19
C SER A 214 20.59 21.40 20.48
N VAL A 215 20.03 20.69 21.46
CA VAL A 215 19.66 21.25 22.78
C VAL A 215 20.90 21.77 23.51
N GLU A 216 21.98 20.97 23.56
CA GLU A 216 23.22 21.31 24.27
C GLU A 216 23.98 22.45 23.60
N TYR A 217 24.13 22.39 22.28
CA TYR A 217 24.94 23.35 21.54
C TYR A 217 24.23 24.69 21.31
N PHE A 218 22.94 24.64 20.93
CA PHE A 218 22.17 25.85 20.61
C PHE A 218 21.38 26.44 21.80
N SER A 219 21.38 25.78 22.97
CA SER A 219 20.67 26.23 24.17
C SER A 219 19.19 26.51 23.91
N ILE A 220 18.51 25.55 23.26
CA ILE A 220 17.12 25.68 22.78
C ILE A 220 16.15 26.00 23.93
N PHE A 221 16.38 25.41 25.11
CA PHE A 221 15.55 25.62 26.29
C PHE A 221 16.24 26.57 27.27
N THR A 222 15.62 27.71 27.55
CA THR A 222 16.13 28.75 28.47
C THR A 222 16.27 28.26 29.92
N GLY A 223 15.51 27.22 30.30
CA GLY A 223 15.57 26.57 31.61
C GLY A 223 16.73 25.59 31.79
N ILE A 224 17.33 25.12 30.70
CA ILE A 224 18.47 24.20 30.72
C ILE A 224 19.75 25.05 30.56
N ARG A 225 20.21 25.69 31.65
CA ARG A 225 21.41 26.55 31.62
C ARG A 225 22.69 25.76 31.88
N LYS A 226 23.77 26.12 31.18
CA LYS A 226 25.16 25.61 31.33
C LYS A 226 25.64 25.26 32.76
N PRO A 227 25.33 26.03 33.83
CA PRO A 227 25.72 25.65 35.20
C PRO A 227 25.13 24.32 35.71
N LEU A 228 24.00 23.83 35.19
CA LEU A 228 23.49 22.49 35.54
C LEU A 228 24.29 21.39 34.84
N LEU A 229 24.67 21.62 33.57
CA LEU A 229 25.56 20.74 32.81
C LEU A 229 26.96 20.61 33.44
N THR A 230 27.45 21.66 34.12
CA THR A 230 28.76 21.66 34.80
C THR A 230 28.70 21.14 36.25
N LYS A 231 27.52 21.03 36.86
CA LYS A 231 27.37 20.58 38.26
C LYS A 231 27.17 19.07 38.37
N GLU A 232 26.56 18.44 37.36
CA GLU A 232 26.51 16.97 37.22
C GLU A 232 27.79 16.41 36.58
N TYR A 233 28.48 17.18 35.72
CA TYR A 233 29.75 16.76 35.12
C TYR A 233 30.94 17.04 36.05
N LYS A 234 31.25 16.12 36.95
CA LYS A 234 32.55 16.07 37.63
C LYS A 234 33.49 15.19 36.80
N PRO A 235 34.44 15.76 36.03
CA PRO A 235 35.44 14.94 35.35
C PRO A 235 36.28 14.21 36.41
N GLY A 236 36.15 12.88 36.49
CA GLY A 236 37.08 12.03 37.26
C GLY A 236 36.48 11.09 38.31
N LEU A 237 35.17 11.06 38.55
CA LEU A 237 34.55 9.97 39.35
C LEU A 237 33.72 9.06 38.44
N PHE A 238 34.31 7.92 38.06
CA PHE A 238 33.62 6.86 37.35
C PHE A 238 32.66 6.13 38.29
N ASP A 239 31.35 6.32 38.08
CA ASP A 239 30.33 5.45 38.63
C ASP A 239 29.67 4.67 37.49
N HIS A 240 30.03 3.39 37.34
CA HIS A 240 29.48 2.49 36.33
C HIS A 240 28.00 2.12 36.57
N THR A 241 27.41 2.59 37.68
CA THR A 241 25.99 2.36 37.99
C THR A 241 25.08 3.51 37.55
N ASP A 242 25.64 4.66 37.15
CA ASP A 242 24.87 5.80 36.67
C ASP A 242 24.89 5.89 35.13
N TRP A 243 23.80 5.44 34.51
CA TRP A 243 23.62 5.45 33.06
C TRP A 243 23.75 6.84 32.43
N LYS A 244 23.52 7.92 33.20
CA LYS A 244 23.70 9.30 32.71
C LYS A 244 25.16 9.62 32.45
N ASN A 245 26.07 9.17 33.31
CA ASN A 245 27.51 9.35 33.14
C ASN A 245 28.06 8.48 31.99
N MET A 246 27.43 7.36 31.68
CA MET A 246 27.81 6.52 30.53
C MET A 246 27.47 7.17 29.17
N ILE A 247 26.42 8.00 29.11
CA ILE A 247 26.00 8.68 27.86
C ILE A 247 26.66 10.06 27.73
N PHE A 248 26.90 10.78 28.83
CA PHE A 248 27.32 12.19 28.82
C PHE A 248 28.64 12.50 29.56
N GLY A 249 29.26 11.51 30.22
CA GLY A 249 30.36 11.69 31.20
C GLY A 249 31.78 11.42 30.70
N GLY A 250 31.96 11.10 29.42
CA GLY A 250 33.17 10.45 28.90
C GLY A 250 34.28 11.31 28.31
N ASN A 251 35.50 10.78 28.34
CA ASN A 251 36.65 11.31 27.60
C ASN A 251 36.39 11.11 26.09
N PHE A 252 35.94 12.18 25.41
CA PHE A 252 35.43 12.20 24.03
C PHE A 252 36.20 11.31 23.05
N PHE A 253 37.53 11.27 23.12
CA PHE A 253 38.37 10.52 22.19
C PHE A 253 38.40 9.00 22.42
N GLY A 254 38.33 8.52 23.67
CA GLY A 254 38.34 7.08 23.97
C GLY A 254 36.98 6.44 23.71
N GLU A 255 35.92 7.16 24.05
CA GLU A 255 34.55 6.72 23.80
C GLU A 255 34.13 6.86 22.34
N ALA A 256 34.58 7.91 21.63
CA ALA A 256 34.34 8.02 20.20
C ALA A 256 34.90 6.81 19.43
N GLN A 257 36.02 6.23 19.85
CA GLN A 257 36.58 5.04 19.20
C GLN A 257 35.72 3.79 19.43
N LEU A 258 35.26 3.54 20.66
CA LEU A 258 34.38 2.41 20.98
C LEU A 258 33.01 2.56 20.30
N TYR A 259 32.42 3.75 20.34
CA TYR A 259 31.11 4.02 19.72
C TYR A 259 31.21 4.05 18.19
N SER A 260 32.30 4.56 17.61
CA SER A 260 32.54 4.47 16.16
C SER A 260 32.77 3.04 15.73
N LEU A 261 33.50 2.24 16.51
CA LEU A 261 33.68 0.81 16.24
C LEU A 261 32.35 0.06 16.36
N ALA A 262 31.57 0.30 17.42
CA ALA A 262 30.24 -0.27 17.59
C ALA A 262 29.29 0.13 16.46
N PHE A 263 29.37 1.38 16.00
CA PHE A 263 28.60 1.86 14.85
C PHE A 263 29.03 1.17 13.55
N ILE A 264 30.33 1.07 13.27
CA ILE A 264 30.84 0.37 12.08
C ILE A 264 30.46 -1.11 12.10
N VAL A 265 30.57 -1.77 13.25
CA VAL A 265 30.15 -3.17 13.43
C VAL A 265 28.64 -3.31 13.25
N ALA A 266 27.84 -2.42 13.84
CA ALA A 266 26.39 -2.44 13.69
C ALA A 266 25.95 -2.19 12.24
N VAL A 267 26.58 -1.25 11.54
CA VAL A 267 26.33 -1.00 10.11
C VAL A 267 26.77 -2.19 9.28
N GLY A 268 27.95 -2.77 9.56
CA GLY A 268 28.45 -3.95 8.87
C GLY A 268 27.55 -5.16 9.06
N LEU A 269 27.03 -5.38 10.27
CA LEU A 269 26.03 -6.41 10.55
C LEU A 269 24.72 -6.11 9.83
N CYS A 270 24.18 -4.89 9.94
CA CYS A 270 22.95 -4.52 9.23
C CYS A 270 23.08 -4.77 7.73
N MET A 271 24.18 -4.34 7.11
CA MET A 271 24.43 -4.54 5.68
C MET A 271 24.63 -6.02 5.32
N GLY A 272 25.34 -6.79 6.16
CA GLY A 272 25.61 -8.21 5.92
C GLY A 272 24.39 -9.12 6.03
N PHE A 273 23.30 -8.64 6.61
CA PHE A 273 22.05 -9.37 6.81
C PHE A 273 20.86 -8.73 6.11
N LEU A 274 21.07 -7.69 5.30
CA LEU A 274 20.07 -7.25 4.34
C LEU A 274 19.77 -8.42 3.40
N SER A 275 18.48 -8.68 3.16
CA SER A 275 18.11 -9.66 2.14
C SER A 275 18.55 -9.16 0.77
N ASP A 276 18.86 -10.09 -0.14
CA ASP A 276 19.17 -9.76 -1.53
C ASP A 276 18.05 -8.90 -2.16
N ASP A 277 16.79 -9.17 -1.81
CA ASP A 277 15.63 -8.38 -2.25
C ASP A 277 15.68 -6.91 -1.79
N ALA A 278 16.25 -6.62 -0.61
CA ALA A 278 16.38 -5.25 -0.11
C ALA A 278 17.48 -4.46 -0.84
N VAL A 279 18.50 -5.14 -1.38
CA VAL A 279 19.63 -4.53 -2.08
C VAL A 279 19.37 -4.42 -3.59
N PHE A 280 18.81 -5.47 -4.19
CA PHE A 280 18.61 -5.59 -5.64
C PHE A 280 17.18 -5.30 -6.09
N GLY A 281 16.27 -5.06 -5.14
CA GLY A 281 14.87 -4.78 -5.38
C GLY A 281 14.01 -6.04 -5.31
N VAL A 282 12.80 -5.88 -4.77
CA VAL A 282 11.83 -6.97 -4.63
C VAL A 282 11.38 -7.42 -6.02
N THR A 283 11.63 -8.68 -6.36
CA THR A 283 10.96 -9.29 -7.52
C THR A 283 9.51 -9.58 -7.13
N PRO A 284 8.50 -9.05 -7.84
CA PRO A 284 7.12 -9.27 -7.47
C PRO A 284 6.76 -10.75 -7.59
N ASP A 285 6.12 -11.30 -6.57
CA ASP A 285 5.67 -12.68 -6.55
C ASP A 285 4.74 -12.97 -7.73
N LYS A 286 5.01 -14.07 -8.43
CA LYS A 286 4.15 -14.52 -9.52
C LYS A 286 2.79 -14.92 -8.97
N THR A 287 1.73 -14.40 -9.57
CA THR A 287 0.35 -14.76 -9.22
C THR A 287 -0.22 -15.64 -10.34
N PRO A 288 -0.27 -16.97 -10.14
CA PRO A 288 -0.70 -17.88 -11.20
C PRO A 288 -2.15 -17.62 -11.60
N VAL A 289 -2.42 -17.78 -12.89
CA VAL A 289 -3.76 -17.64 -13.45
C VAL A 289 -4.37 -19.01 -13.72
N TYR A 290 -5.62 -19.17 -13.32
CA TYR A 290 -6.42 -20.37 -13.50
C TYR A 290 -7.51 -20.16 -14.55
N ASP A 291 -7.95 -21.26 -15.14
CA ASP A 291 -8.99 -21.26 -16.17
C ASP A 291 -10.35 -20.78 -15.63
N ALA A 292 -11.16 -20.22 -16.52
CA ALA A 292 -12.56 -19.96 -16.23
C ALA A 292 -13.31 -21.27 -15.96
N ARG A 293 -14.28 -21.22 -15.05
CA ARG A 293 -15.10 -22.38 -14.66
C ARG A 293 -16.53 -22.19 -15.18
N MET A 294 -17.23 -23.27 -15.49
CA MET A 294 -18.66 -23.17 -15.76
C MET A 294 -19.40 -23.03 -14.43
N SER A 295 -20.38 -22.13 -14.38
CA SER A 295 -21.23 -21.92 -13.22
C SER A 295 -22.69 -21.75 -13.67
N GLU A 296 -23.61 -22.43 -12.99
CA GLU A 296 -25.04 -22.19 -13.14
C GLU A 296 -25.40 -20.91 -12.39
N VAL A 297 -25.98 -19.95 -13.11
CA VAL A 297 -26.41 -18.66 -12.57
C VAL A 297 -27.84 -18.38 -12.95
N ILE A 298 -28.49 -17.53 -12.15
CA ILE A 298 -29.77 -16.91 -12.48
C ILE A 298 -29.47 -15.57 -13.13
N LYS A 299 -29.84 -15.43 -14.40
CA LYS A 299 -29.71 -14.21 -15.17
C LYS A 299 -31.00 -13.40 -15.06
N VAL A 300 -30.88 -12.13 -14.69
CA VAL A 300 -31.98 -11.16 -14.63
C VAL A 300 -31.61 -9.96 -15.48
N LYS A 301 -32.57 -9.45 -16.24
CA LYS A 301 -32.36 -8.24 -17.04
C LYS A 301 -32.19 -7.02 -16.12
N ASN A 302 -31.15 -6.23 -16.34
CA ASN A 302 -30.92 -5.00 -15.61
C ASN A 302 -31.66 -3.85 -16.31
N GLU A 303 -32.80 -3.43 -15.74
CA GLU A 303 -33.63 -2.36 -16.31
C GLU A 303 -32.96 -0.97 -16.27
N THR A 304 -32.03 -0.72 -15.34
CA THR A 304 -31.39 0.61 -15.18
C THR A 304 -30.20 0.84 -16.10
N ASP A 305 -29.42 -0.19 -16.41
CA ASP A 305 -28.17 -0.03 -17.20
C ASP A 305 -28.20 -0.77 -18.55
N GLY A 306 -29.29 -1.45 -18.90
CA GLY A 306 -29.46 -2.18 -20.16
C GLY A 306 -28.66 -3.48 -20.29
N GLY A 307 -28.00 -3.92 -19.21
CA GLY A 307 -27.23 -5.17 -19.14
C GLY A 307 -27.99 -6.35 -18.51
N ALA A 308 -27.26 -7.40 -18.12
CA ALA A 308 -27.78 -8.52 -17.33
C ALA A 308 -27.05 -8.58 -15.97
N ARG A 309 -27.78 -8.85 -14.90
CA ARG A 309 -27.21 -9.22 -13.60
C ARG A 309 -27.31 -10.72 -13.41
N PHE A 310 -26.27 -11.27 -12.79
CA PHE A 310 -26.18 -12.70 -12.53
C PHE A 310 -26.19 -12.94 -11.03
N PHE A 311 -26.93 -13.95 -10.60
CA PHE A 311 -27.02 -14.36 -9.20
C PHE A 311 -26.69 -15.83 -9.07
N ILE A 312 -26.03 -16.21 -7.98
CA ILE A 312 -25.82 -17.62 -7.65
C ILE A 312 -27.14 -18.16 -7.08
N PRO A 313 -27.65 -19.32 -7.54
CA PRO A 313 -28.94 -19.84 -7.07
C PRO A 313 -29.05 -19.95 -5.53
N GLU A 314 -27.96 -20.34 -4.87
CA GLU A 314 -27.87 -20.47 -3.40
C GLU A 314 -27.96 -19.12 -2.66
N SER A 315 -27.71 -17.99 -3.33
CA SER A 315 -27.68 -16.66 -2.70
C SER A 315 -29.02 -15.91 -2.79
N VAL A 316 -30.04 -16.49 -3.43
CA VAL A 316 -31.32 -15.82 -3.68
C VAL A 316 -32.38 -16.37 -2.72
N SER A 317 -32.92 -15.52 -1.85
CA SER A 317 -33.95 -15.88 -0.85
C SER A 317 -35.39 -15.66 -1.34
N MET A 318 -35.60 -15.02 -2.49
CA MET A 318 -36.92 -14.67 -3.03
C MET A 318 -36.99 -14.90 -4.54
N PRO A 319 -38.15 -15.27 -5.12
CA PRO A 319 -38.28 -15.45 -6.57
C PRO A 319 -38.01 -14.14 -7.31
N LEU A 320 -37.03 -14.15 -8.22
CA LEU A 320 -36.68 -13.01 -9.06
C LEU A 320 -37.67 -12.90 -10.24
N PRO A 321 -38.16 -11.71 -10.61
CA PRO A 321 -39.00 -11.54 -11.80
C PRO A 321 -38.20 -11.76 -13.09
N ASP A 322 -38.82 -12.37 -14.10
CA ASP A 322 -38.27 -12.59 -15.46
C ASP A 322 -36.82 -13.11 -15.47
N HIS A 323 -36.62 -14.30 -14.89
CA HIS A 323 -35.31 -14.89 -14.68
C HIS A 323 -35.06 -16.12 -15.57
N GLU A 324 -33.83 -16.25 -16.05
CA GLU A 324 -33.38 -17.40 -16.84
C GLU A 324 -32.23 -18.12 -16.11
N LYS A 325 -32.35 -19.43 -15.91
CA LYS A 325 -31.21 -20.24 -15.45
C LYS A 325 -30.29 -20.50 -16.62
N LYS A 326 -29.01 -20.17 -16.47
CA LYS A 326 -28.04 -20.31 -17.55
C LYS A 326 -26.67 -20.73 -17.04
N ASN A 327 -25.98 -21.53 -17.82
CA ASN A 327 -24.57 -21.85 -17.59
C ASN A 327 -23.70 -20.77 -18.24
N VAL A 328 -22.88 -20.12 -17.42
CA VAL A 328 -21.97 -19.05 -17.86
C VAL A 328 -20.54 -19.34 -17.41
N LEU A 329 -19.58 -18.67 -18.03
CA LEU A 329 -18.18 -18.74 -17.61
C LEU A 329 -17.96 -17.83 -16.40
N MET A 330 -17.53 -18.40 -15.29
CA MET A 330 -17.02 -17.67 -14.13
C MET A 330 -15.51 -17.43 -14.32
N ILE A 331 -15.14 -16.20 -14.62
CA ILE A 331 -13.76 -15.75 -14.76
C ILE A 331 -13.29 -15.27 -13.38
N ASP A 332 -12.40 -16.04 -12.77
CA ASP A 332 -11.78 -15.78 -11.47
C ASP A 332 -10.30 -16.19 -11.55
N GLY A 333 -9.51 -15.35 -12.22
CA GLY A 333 -8.18 -15.70 -12.69
C GLY A 333 -7.23 -16.12 -11.57
N ASN A 334 -7.28 -15.46 -10.41
CA ASN A 334 -6.40 -15.75 -9.27
C ASN A 334 -7.12 -16.37 -8.06
N ARG A 335 -8.38 -16.80 -8.22
CA ARG A 335 -9.17 -17.48 -7.18
C ARG A 335 -9.33 -16.67 -5.89
N ASN A 336 -9.38 -15.34 -5.99
CA ASN A 336 -9.46 -14.46 -4.82
C ASN A 336 -10.89 -14.09 -4.41
N GLY A 337 -11.91 -14.65 -5.08
CA GLY A 337 -13.32 -14.40 -4.80
C GLY A 337 -13.90 -13.13 -5.43
N ARG A 338 -13.11 -12.43 -6.26
CA ARG A 338 -13.58 -11.38 -7.18
C ARG A 338 -13.64 -11.95 -8.58
N TYR A 339 -14.84 -12.01 -9.15
CA TYR A 339 -15.06 -12.74 -10.39
C TYR A 339 -15.98 -11.99 -11.36
N VAL A 340 -16.00 -12.45 -12.60
CA VAL A 340 -16.91 -11.97 -13.65
C VAL A 340 -17.71 -13.16 -14.15
N PHE A 341 -19.04 -13.03 -14.16
CA PHE A 341 -19.89 -13.95 -14.89
C PHE A 341 -20.00 -13.52 -16.35
N PHE A 342 -19.54 -14.37 -17.24
CA PHE A 342 -19.44 -14.11 -18.66
C PHE A 342 -20.33 -15.07 -19.46
N ASP A 343 -21.46 -14.56 -19.92
CA ASP A 343 -22.38 -15.26 -20.82
C ASP A 343 -21.81 -15.26 -22.24
N HIS A 344 -20.98 -16.24 -22.56
CA HIS A 344 -20.29 -16.35 -23.85
C HIS A 344 -21.25 -16.43 -25.04
N ASP A 345 -22.36 -17.16 -24.91
CA ASP A 345 -23.34 -17.30 -25.98
C ASP A 345 -24.06 -15.97 -26.27
N MET A 346 -24.42 -15.21 -25.23
CA MET A 346 -24.96 -13.86 -25.41
C MET A 346 -23.97 -12.97 -26.17
N HIS A 347 -22.69 -13.00 -25.80
CA HIS A 347 -21.67 -12.20 -26.48
C HIS A 347 -21.47 -12.62 -27.93
N ILE A 348 -21.59 -13.91 -28.26
CA ILE A 348 -21.59 -14.37 -29.65
C ILE A 348 -22.78 -13.80 -30.40
N THR A 349 -24.00 -13.98 -29.87
CA THR A 349 -25.24 -13.58 -30.54
C THR A 349 -25.32 -12.07 -30.74
N GLU A 350 -24.96 -11.27 -29.72
CA GLU A 350 -25.03 -9.81 -29.80
C GLU A 350 -23.96 -9.17 -30.68
N ASN A 351 -22.90 -9.92 -31.02
CA ASN A 351 -21.79 -9.45 -31.87
C ASN A 351 -21.79 -10.08 -33.27
N GLY A 352 -22.97 -10.46 -33.78
CA GLY A 352 -23.16 -10.90 -35.16
C GLY A 352 -22.97 -12.40 -35.41
N GLY A 353 -22.90 -13.21 -34.34
CA GLY A 353 -22.74 -14.66 -34.43
C GLY A 353 -21.28 -15.12 -34.51
N LYS A 354 -21.08 -16.45 -34.52
CA LYS A 354 -19.76 -17.08 -34.33
C LYS A 354 -18.70 -16.63 -35.34
N GLU A 355 -19.10 -16.43 -36.60
CA GLU A 355 -18.18 -16.06 -37.69
C GLU A 355 -17.58 -14.66 -37.52
N THR A 356 -18.27 -13.75 -36.82
CA THR A 356 -17.83 -12.37 -36.61
C THR A 356 -17.32 -12.11 -35.20
N SER A 357 -17.89 -12.77 -34.20
CA SER A 357 -17.62 -12.49 -32.79
C SER A 357 -16.34 -13.14 -32.28
N CYS A 358 -15.96 -14.33 -32.78
CA CYS A 358 -14.83 -15.07 -32.24
C CYS A 358 -13.50 -14.30 -32.35
N ARG A 359 -13.27 -13.61 -33.47
CA ARG A 359 -12.08 -12.76 -33.69
C ARG A 359 -12.06 -11.49 -32.83
N ASN A 360 -13.17 -11.11 -32.23
CA ASN A 360 -13.19 -9.98 -31.32
C ASN A 360 -12.51 -10.31 -29.99
N CYS A 361 -12.49 -11.59 -29.60
CA CYS A 361 -12.01 -12.03 -28.29
C CYS A 361 -10.79 -12.98 -28.38
N HIS A 362 -10.76 -13.88 -29.36
CA HIS A 362 -9.64 -14.77 -29.62
C HIS A 362 -8.70 -14.14 -30.66
N HIS A 363 -7.48 -13.81 -30.23
CA HIS A 363 -6.47 -13.18 -31.10
C HIS A 363 -5.32 -14.12 -31.45
N MET A 364 -5.03 -15.08 -30.58
CA MET A 364 -4.00 -16.08 -30.77
C MET A 364 -4.47 -17.42 -30.21
N ASN A 365 -4.16 -18.50 -30.93
CA ASN A 365 -4.45 -19.86 -30.55
C ASN A 365 -3.18 -20.70 -30.55
N ASN A 366 -3.08 -21.63 -29.61
CA ASN A 366 -2.11 -22.70 -29.63
C ASN A 366 -2.22 -23.48 -30.96
N PRO A 367 -1.12 -24.10 -31.41
CA PRO A 367 -1.14 -24.91 -32.62
C PRO A 367 -2.24 -25.97 -32.56
N PHE A 368 -3.02 -26.07 -33.66
CA PHE A 368 -4.13 -27.01 -33.83
C PHE A 368 -5.38 -26.75 -32.97
N GLU A 369 -5.44 -25.66 -32.22
CA GLU A 369 -6.64 -25.24 -31.47
C GLU A 369 -7.43 -24.17 -32.25
N SER A 370 -8.76 -24.24 -32.18
CA SER A 370 -9.66 -23.22 -32.74
C SER A 370 -9.95 -22.08 -31.77
N ALA A 371 -9.82 -22.33 -30.46
CA ALA A 371 -9.96 -21.35 -29.40
C ALA A 371 -9.14 -21.78 -28.19
N SER A 372 -8.06 -21.05 -27.90
CA SER A 372 -7.20 -21.33 -26.75
C SER A 372 -7.60 -20.54 -25.51
N ARG A 373 -7.24 -21.08 -24.35
CA ARG A 373 -7.45 -20.44 -23.05
C ARG A 373 -6.49 -19.27 -22.88
N CYS A 374 -7.01 -18.12 -22.45
CA CYS A 374 -6.20 -16.92 -22.22
C CYS A 374 -5.08 -17.17 -21.18
N SER A 375 -5.38 -17.94 -20.13
CA SER A 375 -4.46 -18.34 -19.05
C SER A 375 -3.21 -19.07 -19.54
N SER A 376 -3.27 -19.73 -20.72
CA SER A 376 -2.13 -20.46 -21.28
C SER A 376 -1.00 -19.53 -21.73
N CYS A 377 -1.34 -18.32 -22.17
CA CYS A 377 -0.37 -17.31 -22.59
C CYS A 377 -0.22 -16.20 -21.54
N HIS A 378 -1.32 -15.83 -20.90
CA HIS A 378 -1.38 -14.84 -19.83
C HIS A 378 -1.37 -15.55 -18.47
N SER A 379 -0.23 -16.17 -18.16
CA SER A 379 -0.09 -17.08 -17.01
C SER A 379 0.06 -16.39 -15.65
N ASP A 380 0.28 -15.07 -15.66
CA ASP A 380 0.37 -14.25 -14.46
C ASP A 380 -0.72 -13.18 -14.41
N MET A 381 -1.32 -13.00 -13.23
CA MET A 381 -2.44 -12.08 -13.03
C MET A 381 -2.04 -10.62 -13.22
N TYR A 382 -0.82 -10.25 -12.82
CA TYR A 382 -0.38 -8.85 -12.72
C TYR A 382 0.93 -8.55 -13.47
N LEU A 383 1.73 -9.56 -13.77
CA LEU A 383 3.00 -9.43 -14.46
C LEU A 383 2.89 -9.88 -15.91
N ALA A 384 3.77 -9.34 -16.75
CA ALA A 384 3.91 -9.83 -18.11
C ALA A 384 4.54 -11.25 -18.10
N ALA A 385 4.06 -12.11 -18.98
CA ALA A 385 4.46 -13.51 -19.04
C ALA A 385 5.11 -13.85 -20.39
N ASP A 386 6.22 -14.60 -20.36
CA ASP A 386 6.81 -15.14 -21.58
C ASP A 386 5.94 -16.29 -22.09
N ILE A 387 5.45 -16.17 -23.33
CA ILE A 387 4.64 -17.19 -23.99
C ILE A 387 5.49 -18.26 -24.67
N PHE A 388 6.80 -18.06 -24.79
CA PHE A 388 7.72 -19.00 -25.40
C PHE A 388 8.44 -19.87 -24.37
N ASN A 389 8.13 -21.17 -24.37
CA ASN A 389 8.84 -22.13 -23.54
C ASN A 389 10.04 -22.72 -24.31
N HIS A 390 11.24 -22.17 -24.10
CA HIS A 390 12.46 -22.61 -24.77
C HIS A 390 12.78 -24.09 -24.51
N THR A 391 12.68 -24.55 -23.25
CA THR A 391 12.98 -25.93 -22.87
C THR A 391 12.08 -26.93 -23.56
N TYR A 392 10.78 -26.62 -23.64
CA TYR A 392 9.81 -27.44 -24.35
C TYR A 392 10.16 -27.56 -25.85
N HIS A 393 10.43 -26.43 -26.50
CA HIS A 393 10.77 -26.38 -27.92
C HIS A 393 12.10 -27.10 -28.22
N MET A 394 13.12 -26.88 -27.41
CA MET A 394 14.41 -27.58 -27.51
C MET A 394 14.23 -29.09 -27.42
N ASN A 395 13.45 -29.58 -26.44
CA ASN A 395 13.21 -31.01 -26.25
C ASN A 395 12.45 -31.62 -27.43
N LYS A 396 11.43 -30.93 -27.95
CA LYS A 396 10.65 -31.40 -29.11
C LYS A 396 11.42 -31.37 -30.43
N MET A 397 12.44 -30.52 -30.56
CA MET A 397 13.24 -30.37 -31.78
C MET A 397 14.54 -31.18 -31.79
N GLY A 398 14.68 -32.16 -30.90
CA GLY A 398 15.86 -33.05 -30.85
C GLY A 398 17.03 -32.50 -30.06
N GLY A 399 16.75 -31.67 -29.05
CA GLY A 399 17.75 -31.10 -28.15
C GLY A 399 18.67 -30.10 -28.86
N ASN A 400 19.95 -30.13 -28.52
CA ASN A 400 20.95 -29.20 -29.05
C ASN A 400 21.10 -29.26 -30.59
N LYS A 401 20.70 -30.36 -31.24
CA LYS A 401 20.71 -30.50 -32.70
C LYS A 401 19.68 -29.60 -33.39
N GLY A 402 18.63 -29.19 -32.68
CA GLY A 402 17.57 -28.31 -33.19
C GLY A 402 17.89 -26.82 -33.13
N CYS A 403 18.98 -26.41 -32.47
CA CYS A 403 19.28 -25.00 -32.19
C CYS A 403 19.34 -24.12 -33.46
N THR A 404 19.91 -24.62 -34.56
CA THR A 404 20.07 -23.86 -35.82
C THR A 404 18.74 -23.59 -36.52
N LYS A 405 17.67 -24.33 -36.17
CA LYS A 405 16.33 -24.08 -36.71
C LYS A 405 15.74 -22.77 -36.20
N CYS A 406 16.10 -22.36 -34.99
CA CYS A 406 15.64 -21.13 -34.37
C CYS A 406 16.68 -20.01 -34.42
N HIS A 407 17.96 -20.36 -34.26
CA HIS A 407 19.10 -19.44 -34.29
C HIS A 407 19.85 -19.59 -35.61
N THR A 408 19.34 -18.93 -36.65
CA THR A 408 19.84 -19.05 -38.03
C THR A 408 21.20 -18.39 -38.23
N ASP A 409 21.52 -17.34 -37.46
CA ASP A 409 22.81 -16.67 -37.47
C ASP A 409 23.61 -17.03 -36.21
N LEU A 410 24.53 -17.98 -36.35
CA LEU A 410 25.38 -18.46 -35.25
C LEU A 410 26.42 -17.44 -34.79
N SER A 411 26.65 -16.36 -35.56
CA SER A 411 27.56 -15.28 -35.17
C SER A 411 26.91 -14.30 -34.20
N ARG A 412 25.58 -14.33 -34.05
CA ARG A 412 24.83 -13.43 -33.19
C ARG A 412 24.48 -14.06 -31.84
N PRO A 413 24.33 -13.25 -30.78
CA PRO A 413 23.79 -13.71 -29.50
C PRO A 413 22.43 -14.39 -29.68
N LYS A 414 22.23 -15.50 -28.96
CA LYS A 414 20.98 -16.28 -28.94
C LYS A 414 19.88 -15.56 -28.16
N THR A 415 19.38 -14.47 -28.73
CA THR A 415 18.31 -13.62 -28.16
C THR A 415 17.05 -13.71 -29.03
N TYR A 416 15.89 -13.39 -28.45
CA TYR A 416 14.61 -13.35 -29.18
C TYR A 416 14.66 -12.45 -30.43
N SER A 417 15.39 -11.34 -30.37
CA SER A 417 15.58 -10.43 -31.51
C SER A 417 16.31 -11.08 -32.70
N ASN A 418 17.08 -12.14 -32.46
CA ASN A 418 17.89 -12.83 -33.46
C ASN A 418 17.35 -14.22 -33.83
N THR A 419 16.14 -14.57 -33.41
CA THR A 419 15.46 -15.82 -33.82
C THR A 419 14.49 -15.62 -34.98
N VAL A 420 14.04 -16.74 -35.54
CA VAL A 420 12.86 -16.81 -36.42
C VAL A 420 11.58 -16.43 -35.67
N THR A 421 10.53 -16.05 -36.40
CA THR A 421 9.22 -15.67 -35.84
C THR A 421 8.38 -16.91 -35.52
N CYS A 422 7.41 -16.82 -34.60
CA CYS A 422 6.55 -17.96 -34.27
C CYS A 422 5.74 -18.45 -35.49
N GLU A 423 5.34 -17.54 -36.37
CA GLU A 423 4.51 -17.83 -37.56
C GLU A 423 5.26 -18.65 -38.62
N SER A 424 6.61 -18.66 -38.63
CA SER A 424 7.38 -19.50 -39.54
C SER A 424 7.15 -20.99 -39.32
N CYS A 425 6.69 -21.37 -38.12
CA CYS A 425 6.39 -22.76 -37.77
C CYS A 425 4.91 -22.98 -37.40
N HIS A 426 4.22 -21.96 -36.90
CA HIS A 426 2.82 -22.01 -36.47
C HIS A 426 1.92 -21.21 -37.40
N MET A 427 1.80 -21.67 -38.65
CA MET A 427 0.91 -21.08 -39.64
C MET A 427 -0.53 -21.10 -39.11
N LYS A 428 -1.18 -19.92 -38.99
CA LYS A 428 -2.53 -19.70 -38.42
C LYS A 428 -2.65 -19.68 -36.89
N MET A 429 -1.54 -19.50 -36.16
CA MET A 429 -1.59 -19.22 -34.71
C MET A 429 -2.30 -17.90 -34.40
N ARG A 430 -2.25 -16.92 -35.30
CA ARG A 430 -2.97 -15.65 -35.15
C ARG A 430 -4.31 -15.66 -35.87
N VAL A 431 -5.30 -15.02 -35.25
CA VAL A 431 -6.63 -14.85 -35.82
C VAL A 431 -6.64 -13.59 -36.69
N GLU A 432 -6.93 -13.76 -37.98
CA GLU A 432 -7.01 -12.66 -38.94
C GLU A 432 -8.09 -11.65 -38.54
N ASN A 433 -7.77 -10.35 -38.68
CA ASN A 433 -8.66 -9.24 -38.35
C ASN A 433 -9.17 -9.22 -36.89
N SER A 434 -8.36 -9.72 -35.96
CA SER A 434 -8.63 -9.60 -34.53
C SER A 434 -8.69 -8.14 -34.09
N LEU A 435 -9.55 -7.83 -33.11
CA LEU A 435 -9.58 -6.51 -32.45
C LEU A 435 -8.24 -6.19 -31.75
N ILE A 436 -7.54 -7.23 -31.30
CA ILE A 436 -6.20 -7.12 -30.73
C ILE A 436 -5.20 -7.24 -31.88
N ASN A 437 -4.97 -6.11 -32.56
CA ASN A 437 -4.04 -5.98 -33.67
C ASN A 437 -2.77 -5.24 -33.23
N GLU A 438 -2.27 -5.55 -32.03
CA GLU A 438 -0.98 -5.01 -31.62
C GLU A 438 0.06 -5.48 -32.64
N LYS A 439 0.81 -4.51 -33.18
CA LYS A 439 2.11 -4.75 -33.80
C LYS A 439 3.04 -5.27 -32.71
N ILE A 440 2.81 -6.51 -32.28
CA ILE A 440 3.81 -7.36 -31.69
C ILE A 440 4.90 -7.37 -32.75
N THR A 441 5.89 -6.48 -32.62
CA THR A 441 7.12 -6.50 -33.40
C THR A 441 7.49 -7.97 -33.51
N GLU A 442 7.65 -8.50 -34.73
CA GLU A 442 7.45 -9.90 -35.16
C GLU A 442 8.10 -11.02 -34.29
N LYS A 443 8.83 -10.65 -33.24
CA LYS A 443 9.61 -11.46 -32.30
C LYS A 443 9.26 -11.25 -30.81
N ASN A 444 8.23 -10.48 -30.48
CA ASN A 444 7.87 -10.21 -29.08
C ASN A 444 7.15 -11.45 -28.48
N THR A 445 7.82 -12.11 -27.54
CA THR A 445 7.36 -13.33 -26.84
C THR A 445 6.72 -13.04 -25.50
N VAL A 446 6.47 -11.77 -25.18
CA VAL A 446 5.94 -11.38 -23.88
C VAL A 446 4.47 -10.97 -24.03
N ALA A 447 3.59 -11.71 -23.37
CA ALA A 447 2.20 -11.35 -23.20
C ALA A 447 2.04 -10.38 -22.02
N PRO A 448 1.15 -9.38 -22.11
CA PRO A 448 0.78 -8.57 -20.94
C PRO A 448 0.15 -9.43 -19.84
N SER A 449 0.00 -8.86 -18.65
CA SER A 449 -0.68 -9.53 -17.54
C SER A 449 -2.10 -9.95 -17.92
N TYR A 450 -2.63 -11.00 -17.28
CA TYR A 450 -4.00 -11.46 -17.52
C TYR A 450 -5.04 -10.38 -17.23
N MET A 451 -4.83 -9.60 -16.16
CA MET A 451 -5.69 -8.47 -15.82
C MET A 451 -5.70 -7.43 -16.96
N ASP A 452 -4.52 -7.03 -17.45
CA ASP A 452 -4.42 -6.03 -18.52
C ASP A 452 -5.01 -6.54 -19.82
N ALA A 453 -4.76 -7.80 -20.18
CA ALA A 453 -5.32 -8.44 -21.37
C ALA A 453 -6.85 -8.43 -21.34
N MET A 454 -7.44 -8.87 -20.22
CA MET A 454 -8.90 -8.92 -20.06
C MET A 454 -9.53 -7.54 -20.02
N HIS A 455 -8.95 -6.58 -19.29
CA HIS A 455 -9.47 -5.22 -19.20
C HIS A 455 -9.35 -4.47 -20.52
N LYS A 456 -8.23 -4.61 -21.23
CA LYS A 456 -8.05 -3.98 -22.54
C LYS A 456 -9.07 -4.48 -23.55
N LEU A 457 -9.51 -5.73 -23.45
CA LEU A 457 -10.56 -6.28 -24.29
C LEU A 457 -11.95 -5.80 -23.84
N CYS A 458 -12.35 -6.11 -22.61
CA CYS A 458 -13.72 -5.92 -22.13
C CYS A 458 -14.08 -4.43 -21.99
N ILE A 459 -13.22 -3.63 -21.35
CA ILE A 459 -13.51 -2.20 -21.08
C ILE A 459 -13.55 -1.42 -22.38
N THR A 460 -12.62 -1.68 -23.31
CA THR A 460 -12.59 -0.99 -24.61
C THR A 460 -13.85 -1.29 -25.40
N CYS A 461 -14.27 -2.56 -25.46
CA CYS A 461 -15.50 -2.95 -26.13
C CYS A 461 -16.72 -2.30 -25.48
N HIS A 462 -16.85 -2.38 -24.15
CA HIS A 462 -18.01 -1.83 -23.43
C HIS A 462 -18.09 -0.30 -23.54
N LYS A 463 -16.96 0.42 -23.52
CA LYS A 463 -16.93 1.87 -23.77
C LYS A 463 -17.40 2.21 -25.19
N LYS A 464 -16.96 1.44 -26.18
CA LYS A 464 -17.41 1.59 -27.56
C LYS A 464 -18.92 1.36 -27.68
N MET A 465 -19.42 0.26 -27.11
CA MET A 465 -20.86 -0.05 -27.10
C MET A 465 -21.68 1.04 -26.40
N GLN A 466 -21.20 1.56 -25.28
CA GLN A 466 -21.85 2.65 -24.55
C GLN A 466 -21.97 3.92 -25.39
N SER A 467 -20.99 4.21 -26.24
CA SER A 467 -21.04 5.34 -27.18
C SER A 467 -21.97 5.11 -28.38
N GLU A 468 -22.16 3.86 -28.80
CA GLU A 468 -22.91 3.49 -30.01
C GLU A 468 -24.37 3.12 -29.72
N ARG A 469 -24.67 2.59 -28.53
CA ARG A 469 -25.98 2.07 -28.13
C ARG A 469 -26.62 2.95 -27.06
N LYS A 470 -27.72 3.61 -27.41
CA LYS A 470 -28.45 4.56 -26.52
C LYS A 470 -29.14 3.91 -25.30
N ASN A 471 -29.29 2.59 -25.28
CA ASN A 471 -29.98 1.85 -24.23
C ASN A 471 -29.03 1.33 -23.12
N LEU A 472 -27.73 1.62 -23.21
CA LEU A 472 -26.76 1.24 -22.19
C LEU A 472 -26.48 2.41 -21.24
N GLY A 473 -26.55 2.16 -19.93
CA GLY A 473 -26.35 3.18 -18.90
C GLY A 473 -24.92 3.72 -18.83
N GLU A 474 -24.73 4.88 -18.19
CA GLU A 474 -23.41 5.52 -18.01
C GLU A 474 -22.40 4.67 -17.20
N ASN A 475 -22.90 3.67 -16.46
CA ASN A 475 -22.07 2.77 -15.67
C ASN A 475 -21.67 1.48 -16.41
N PHE A 476 -22.11 1.27 -17.66
CA PHE A 476 -21.95 -0.01 -18.36
C PHE A 476 -20.48 -0.49 -18.45
N SER A 477 -19.53 0.42 -18.63
CA SER A 477 -18.10 0.09 -18.72
C SER A 477 -17.34 0.18 -17.38
N ARG A 478 -18.02 0.34 -16.24
CA ARG A 478 -17.38 0.48 -14.93
C ARG A 478 -17.15 -0.89 -14.28
N CYS A 479 -16.11 -0.99 -13.45
CA CYS A 479 -15.72 -2.25 -12.81
C CYS A 479 -16.86 -2.97 -12.06
N PRO A 480 -17.73 -2.30 -11.27
CA PRO A 480 -18.81 -2.97 -10.53
C PRO A 480 -19.91 -3.57 -11.42
N THR A 481 -19.98 -3.16 -12.68
CA THR A 481 -20.96 -3.72 -13.63
C THR A 481 -20.53 -5.10 -14.12
N CYS A 482 -19.22 -5.36 -14.15
CA CYS A 482 -18.66 -6.64 -14.59
C CYS A 482 -18.29 -7.55 -13.42
N HIS A 483 -17.82 -6.97 -12.31
CA HIS A 483 -17.28 -7.71 -11.18
C HIS A 483 -18.26 -7.84 -10.04
N ASP A 484 -18.40 -9.08 -9.57
CA ASP A 484 -19.00 -9.41 -8.29
C ASP A 484 -17.92 -9.86 -7.30
N ASP A 485 -18.17 -9.61 -6.01
CA ASP A 485 -17.29 -10.00 -4.91
C ASP A 485 -18.05 -10.96 -3.97
N SER A 486 -17.55 -12.18 -3.76
CA SER A 486 -18.06 -13.10 -2.73
C SER A 486 -16.92 -13.60 -1.84
N PRO A 487 -16.79 -13.06 -0.61
CA PRO A 487 -15.83 -13.56 0.38
C PRO A 487 -16.10 -15.01 0.81
N GLU A 488 -17.31 -15.54 0.57
CA GLU A 488 -17.75 -16.85 1.05
C GLU A 488 -17.32 -18.00 0.12
N LEU A 489 -17.22 -17.76 -1.19
CA LEU A 489 -16.71 -18.76 -2.15
C LEU A 489 -15.27 -19.19 -1.82
N THR A 490 -14.48 -18.31 -1.20
CA THR A 490 -13.13 -18.63 -0.71
C THR A 490 -13.10 -19.69 0.40
N ARG A 491 -14.22 -19.98 1.09
CA ARG A 491 -14.28 -21.04 2.14
C ARG A 491 -14.65 -22.42 1.59
N LYS A 492 -15.55 -22.49 0.59
CA LYS A 492 -16.10 -23.77 0.08
C LYS A 492 -15.12 -24.56 -0.80
N PHE A 493 -14.16 -23.89 -1.46
CA PHE A 493 -13.23 -24.55 -2.39
C PHE A 493 -11.87 -24.95 -1.81
N ILE A 494 -11.57 -24.57 -0.55
CA ILE A 494 -10.33 -24.99 0.13
C ILE A 494 -10.55 -26.32 0.91
N SER A 495 -11.80 -26.74 1.13
CA SER A 495 -12.11 -27.96 1.88
C SER A 495 -12.17 -29.24 1.05
N THR A 496 -11.81 -29.23 -0.24
CA THR A 496 -11.87 -30.43 -1.10
C THR A 496 -10.53 -30.90 -1.64
N ASP A 497 -9.43 -30.22 -1.31
CA ASP A 497 -8.07 -30.70 -1.61
C ASP A 497 -7.25 -30.75 -0.31
N TYR A 498 -7.49 -31.79 0.49
CA TYR A 498 -6.56 -32.34 1.49
C TYR A 498 -6.67 -33.86 1.48
#